data_AF-A0A970P590-F1
#
_entry.id   AF-A0A970P590-F1
#
_cell.length_a   1.000
_cell.length_b   1.000
_cell.length_c   1.000
_cell.angle_alpha   90.00
_cell.angle_beta   90.00
_cell.angle_gamma   90.00
#
_symmetry.space_group_name_H-M   'P 1'
#
loop_
_entity.id
_entity.type
_entity.pdbx_description
1 polymer ?
#
loop_
_entity_poly.entity_id
_entity_poly.type
_entity_poly.pdbx_seq_one_letter_code
_entity_poly.pdbx_strand_id
1 'polypeptide(L)' 'KDDRAAKWSPNGEVIAWSSDVRITTININGNNRKTLGYGRYPSWSPGSDFLIYSFANSDYTKEVLWRINIDGSNNSQITF' A
#
# COMPACT_ATOMS: atom_id res chain seq x y z
N LYS A 1 -11.76 9.34 10.74
CA LYS A 1 -10.91 9.33 9.54
C LYS A 1 -9.50 9.03 10.02
N ASP A 2 -9.07 7.78 9.90
CA ASP A 2 -7.79 7.33 10.42
C ASP A 2 -6.79 7.24 9.26
N ASP A 3 -6.16 8.37 8.94
CA ASP A 3 -4.99 8.41 8.06
C ASP A 3 -3.78 7.93 8.89
N ARG A 4 -3.35 6.68 8.70
CA ARG A 4 -2.28 6.06 9.47
C ARG A 4 -1.08 5.70 8.59
N ALA A 5 0.11 5.74 9.19
CA ALA A 5 1.34 5.22 8.63
C ALA A 5 1.71 5.78 7.25
N ALA A 6 1.63 7.10 7.07
CA ALA A 6 2.18 7.73 5.87
C ALA A 6 3.69 7.41 5.75
N LYS A 7 4.11 6.97 4.56
CA LYS A 7 5.49 6.62 4.24
C LYS A 7 5.87 7.19 2.87
N TRP A 8 7.03 7.83 2.82
CA TRP A 8 7.67 8.23 1.59
C TRP A 8 8.24 7.01 0.87
N SER A 9 8.14 7.01 -0.46
CA SER A 9 8.93 6.11 -1.29
C SER A 9 10.42 6.38 -1.09
N PRO A 10 11.29 5.37 -1.20
CA PRO A 10 12.74 5.57 -1.10
C PRO A 10 13.31 6.60 -2.07
N ASN A 11 12.72 6.72 -3.28
CA ASN A 11 13.11 7.75 -4.25
C ASN A 11 12.54 9.15 -3.95
N GLY A 12 11.67 9.31 -2.94
CA GLY A 12 11.11 10.59 -2.50
C GLY A 12 9.98 11.16 -3.37
N GLU A 13 9.52 10.44 -4.39
CA GLU A 13 8.55 10.97 -5.36
C GLU A 13 7.09 10.75 -4.97
N VAL A 14 6.80 9.73 -4.15
CA VAL A 14 5.44 9.26 -3.85
C VAL A 14 5.27 9.06 -2.35
N ILE A 15 4.12 9.44 -1.81
CA ILE A 15 3.71 9.11 -0.44
C ILE A 15 2.63 8.04 -0.50
N ALA A 16 2.78 6.99 0.30
CA ALA A 16 1.76 5.96 0.52
C ALA A 16 1.21 6.05 1.95
N TRP A 17 -0.10 5.86 2.13
CA TRP A 17 -0.72 5.79 3.45
C TRP A 17 -1.96 4.90 3.42
N SER A 18 -2.43 4.51 4.61
CA SER A 18 -3.73 3.85 4.77
C SER A 18 -4.78 4.89 5.17
N SER A 19 -5.81 5.07 4.34
CA SER A 19 -7.02 5.88 4.63
C SER A 19 -8.24 4.97 4.61
N ASP A 20 -8.97 4.87 5.72
CA ASP A 20 -10.18 4.03 5.82
C ASP A 20 -9.98 2.60 5.27
N VAL A 21 -8.87 1.95 5.67
CA VAL A 21 -8.47 0.58 5.25
C VAL A 21 -8.15 0.48 3.75
N ARG A 22 -7.77 1.59 3.12
CA ARG A 22 -7.33 1.62 1.72
C ARG A 22 -5.92 2.14 1.60
N ILE A 23 -5.08 1.40 0.89
CA ILE A 23 -3.75 1.86 0.50
C ILE A 23 -3.93 2.91 -0.57
N THR A 24 -3.54 4.14 -0.24
CA THR A 24 -3.62 5.32 -1.09
C THR A 24 -2.22 5.85 -1.34
N THR A 25 -1.96 6.32 -2.56
CA THR A 25 -0.71 6.96 -2.94
C THR A 25 -0.95 8.32 -3.56
N ILE A 26 0.01 9.23 -3.45
CA ILE A 26 0.00 10.54 -4.09
C ILE A 26 1.44 10.96 -4.45
N ASN A 27 1.62 11.66 -5.56
CA ASN A 27 2.92 12.26 -5.88
C ASN A 27 3.22 13.41 -4.91
N ILE A 28 4.50 13.69 -4.66
CA ILE A 28 4.90 14.73 -3.71
C ILE A 28 4.42 16.15 -4.11
N ASN A 29 4.22 16.39 -5.39
CA ASN A 29 3.63 17.64 -5.88
C ASN A 29 2.11 17.74 -5.64
N GLY A 30 1.49 16.75 -4.99
CA GLY A 30 0.06 16.72 -4.68
C GLY A 30 -0.82 16.17 -5.81
N ASN A 31 -0.24 15.75 -6.93
CA ASN A 31 -0.99 15.21 -8.06
C ASN A 31 -1.08 13.68 -8.05
N ASN A 32 -1.89 13.12 -8.95
CA ASN A 32 -2.01 11.67 -9.19
C ASN A 32 -2.35 10.85 -7.94
N ARG A 33 -3.21 11.39 -7.07
CA ARG A 33 -3.75 10.62 -5.95
C ARG A 33 -4.54 9.41 -6.48
N LYS A 34 -4.21 8.21 -6.01
CA LYS A 34 -4.93 6.98 -6.37
C LYS A 34 -5.01 5.99 -5.22
N THR A 35 -6.03 5.15 -5.24
CA THR A 35 -6.21 4.03 -4.32
C THR A 35 -5.77 2.76 -5.02
N LEU A 36 -4.86 2.00 -4.41
CA LEU A 36 -4.33 0.75 -4.96
C LEU A 36 -5.17 -0.46 -4.55
N GLY A 37 -5.79 -0.43 -3.37
CA GLY A 37 -6.59 -1.54 -2.87
C GLY A 37 -6.92 -1.42 -1.39
N TYR A 38 -7.55 -2.46 -0.84
CA TYR A 38 -7.77 -2.57 0.60
C TYR A 38 -6.50 -3.05 1.29
N GLY A 39 -6.19 -2.47 2.45
CA GLY A 39 -4.98 -2.82 3.19
C GLY A 39 -4.61 -1.79 4.24
N ARG A 40 -3.66 -2.15 5.10
CA ARG A 40 -3.12 -1.32 6.17
C ARG A 40 -1.60 -1.39 6.23
N TYR A 41 -1.02 -0.41 6.92
CA TYR A 41 0.40 -0.35 7.25
C TYR A 41 1.34 -0.57 6.03
N PRO A 42 1.23 0.27 4.99
CA PRO A 42 2.06 0.11 3.81
C PRO A 42 3.54 0.29 4.14
N SER A 43 4.39 -0.54 3.52
CA SER A 43 5.83 -0.43 3.53
C SER A 43 6.36 -0.51 2.10
N TRP A 44 7.27 0.40 1.74
CA TRP A 44 7.85 0.44 0.41
C TRP A 44 8.91 -0.63 0.19
N SER A 45 8.96 -1.14 -1.04
CA SER A 45 10.13 -1.83 -1.54
C SER A 45 11.32 -0.86 -1.62
N PRO A 46 12.57 -1.34 -1.48
CA PRO A 46 13.75 -0.50 -1.65
C PRO A 46 13.82 0.17 -3.03
N GLY A 47 13.27 -0.48 -4.07
CA GLY A 47 13.23 0.02 -5.45
C GLY A 47 12.13 1.02 -5.76
N SER A 48 11.25 1.36 -4.80
CA SER A 48 10.08 2.24 -5.01
C SER A 48 9.05 1.73 -6.03
N ASP A 49 9.06 0.44 -6.35
CA ASP A 49 8.24 -0.19 -7.41
C ASP A 49 7.02 -0.95 -6.87
N PHE A 50 7.01 -1.35 -5.60
CA PHE A 50 5.88 -2.02 -4.96
C PHE A 50 5.75 -1.68 -3.47
N LEU A 51 4.59 -2.04 -2.91
CA LEU A 51 4.28 -1.95 -1.48
C LEU A 51 4.03 -3.35 -0.91
N ILE A 52 4.48 -3.57 0.32
CA ILE A 52 3.98 -4.62 1.21
C ILE A 52 2.96 -4.01 2.17
N TYR A 53 1.87 -4.70 2.44
CA TYR A 53 0.83 -4.23 3.35
C TYR A 53 0.13 -5.40 4.01
N SER A 54 -0.61 -5.14 5.10
CA SER A 54 -1.42 -6.16 5.78
C SER A 54 -2.88 -6.09 5.33
N PHE A 55 -3.48 -7.25 5.05
CA PHE A 55 -4.91 -7.37 4.75
C PHE A 55 -5.42 -8.79 5.03
N ALA A 56 -6.73 -8.97 5.03
CA ALA A 56 -7.32 -10.28 5.19
C ALA A 56 -6.88 -11.24 4.07
N ASN A 57 -6.70 -12.52 4.39
CA ASN A 57 -6.56 -13.57 3.39
C ASN A 57 -7.90 -13.84 2.68
N SER A 58 -7.90 -14.65 1.62
CA SER A 58 -9.06 -14.84 0.74
C SER A 58 -10.33 -15.37 1.41
N ASP A 59 -10.21 -16.10 2.53
CA ASP A 59 -11.34 -16.61 3.30
C ASP A 59 -11.70 -15.74 4.53
N TYR A 60 -11.02 -14.61 4.70
CA TYR A 60 -11.21 -13.64 5.78
C TYR A 60 -10.98 -14.18 7.20
N THR A 61 -10.17 -15.23 7.36
CA THR A 61 -9.88 -15.83 8.67
C THR A 61 -8.64 -15.26 9.35
N LYS A 62 -7.72 -14.65 8.59
CA LYS A 62 -6.43 -14.15 9.12
C LYS A 62 -6.02 -12.84 8.45
N GLU A 63 -5.28 -12.01 9.18
CA GLU A 63 -4.51 -10.92 8.60
C GLU A 63 -3.15 -11.46 8.13
N VAL A 64 -2.85 -11.27 6.84
CA VAL A 64 -1.64 -11.75 6.17
C VAL A 64 -0.97 -10.61 5.42
N LEU A 65 0.27 -10.83 4.99
CA LEU A 65 1.00 -9.87 4.17
C LEU A 65 0.64 -10.05 2.69
N TRP A 66 0.46 -8.91 2.03
CA TRP A 66 0.22 -8.80 0.60
C TRP A 66 1.26 -7.89 -0.05
N ARG A 67 1.47 -8.08 -1.34
CA ARG A 67 2.30 -7.24 -2.21
C ARG A 67 1.42 -6.64 -3.29
N ILE A 68 1.65 -5.38 -3.65
CA ILE A 68 1.04 -4.73 -4.83
C ILE A 68 2.04 -3.80 -5.50
N ASN A 69 2.14 -3.84 -6.83
CA ASN A 69 2.96 -2.89 -7.59
C ASN A 69 2.37 -1.48 -7.50
N ILE A 70 3.21 -0.45 -7.67
CA ILE A 70 2.77 0.94 -7.59
C ILE A 70 1.78 1.33 -8.70
N ASP A 71 1.76 0.60 -9.82
CA ASP A 71 0.79 0.74 -10.90
C ASP A 71 -0.56 0.05 -10.60
N GLY A 72 -0.66 -0.71 -9.51
CA GLY A 72 -1.84 -1.48 -9.10
C GLY A 72 -1.83 -2.94 -9.56
N SER A 73 -0.83 -3.36 -10.36
CA SER A 73 -0.69 -4.75 -10.83
C SER A 73 -0.08 -5.66 -9.76
N ASN A 74 -0.08 -6.97 -10.05
CA ASN A 74 0.57 -8.01 -9.22
C ASN A 74 0.18 -7.95 -7.74
N ASN A 75 -1.12 -7.78 -7.47
CA ASN A 75 -1.66 -7.84 -6.12
C ASN A 75 -1.76 -9.30 -5.65
N SER A 76 -0.93 -9.72 -4.69
CA SER A 76 -0.83 -11.12 -4.27
C SER A 76 -0.50 -11.29 -2.78
N GLN A 77 -1.05 -12.32 -2.17
CA GLN A 77 -0.73 -12.77 -0.81
C GLN A 77 0.70 -13.35 -0.76
N ILE A 78 1.43 -13.09 0.34
CA ILE A 78 2.82 -13.54 0.55
C ILE A 78 2.92 -14.53 1.73
N THR A 79 2.11 -14.36 2.77
CA THR A 79 2.10 -15.24 3.97
C THR A 79 0.77 -15.98 4.11
N PHE A 80 0.71 -17.08 4.86
CA PHE A 80 -0.43 -18.01 4.95
C PHE A 80 -0.98 -18.19 6.39
#